data_AF-A0A662EUU5-F1
#
_entry.id   AF-A0A662EUU5-F1
#
_cell.length_a   1.000
_cell.length_b   1.000
_cell.length_c   1.000
_cell.angle_alpha   90.00
_cell.angle_beta   90.00
_cell.angle_gamma   90.00
#
_symmetry.space_group_name_H-M   'P 1'
#
loop_
_entity.id
_entity.type
_entity.pdbx_description
1 polymer ?
#
loop_
_entity_poly.entity_id
_entity_poly.type
_entity_poly.pdbx_seq_one_letter_code
_entity_poly.pdbx_strand_id
1 'polypeptide(L)'
;MHPSKDIVCAKGDELSGRRIVLCITGSVAAVKCPELARELMRHGAEVRAVMSRSASELISPRLMHWATGEEVVTELTGRIEHVDLAQWADLVLVAPATANTLSKIANAIDDTPVTSVVSVAFGLGKPVVLVPAMHASMYRHEL
;
A
#
# COMPACT_ATOMS: atom_id res chain seq x y z
N MET A 1 13.20 11.71 14.86
CA MET A 1 11.85 11.13 14.86
C MET A 1 10.98 12.00 13.96
N HIS A 2 10.26 11.42 12.99
CA HIS A 2 9.43 12.20 12.07
C HIS A 2 8.13 12.64 12.76
N PRO A 3 7.63 13.89 12.58
CA PRO A 3 6.44 14.40 13.31
C PRO A 3 5.14 13.59 13.09
N SER A 4 5.08 12.81 12.00
CA SER A 4 3.96 11.88 11.78
C SER A 4 3.85 10.80 12.86
N LYS A 5 4.91 10.53 13.64
CA LYS A 5 4.87 9.53 14.70
C LYS A 5 4.19 10.05 15.98
N ASP A 6 4.01 11.37 16.12
CA ASP A 6 3.38 11.99 17.29
C ASP A 6 1.87 11.74 17.37
N ILE A 7 1.23 11.33 16.25
CA ILE A 7 -0.21 11.06 16.19
C ILE A 7 -0.56 9.60 16.45
N VAL A 8 0.43 8.72 16.68
CA VAL A 8 0.19 7.30 16.87
C VAL A 8 -0.65 7.07 18.12
N CYS A 9 -1.67 6.23 18.01
CA CYS A 9 -2.68 5.97 19.05
C CYS A 9 -3.51 7.19 19.51
N ALA A 10 -3.55 8.28 18.74
CA ALA A 10 -4.31 9.49 19.12
C ALA A 10 -5.85 9.33 19.06
N LYS A 11 -6.37 8.30 18.38
CA LYS A 11 -7.81 8.01 18.29
C LYS A 11 -8.21 6.66 18.93
N GLY A 12 -7.31 5.69 18.95
CA GLY A 12 -7.52 4.35 19.50
C GLY A 12 -6.23 3.52 19.40
N ASP A 13 -6.22 2.32 19.96
CA ASP A 13 -5.05 1.44 20.01
C ASP A 13 -5.32 0.04 19.39
N GLU A 14 -6.41 -0.12 18.65
CA GLU A 14 -6.85 -1.41 18.10
C GLU A 14 -5.85 -2.00 17.09
N LEU A 15 -5.02 -1.15 16.48
CA LEU A 15 -3.95 -1.53 15.56
C LEU A 15 -2.56 -1.39 16.20
N SER A 16 -2.46 -1.21 17.51
CA SER A 16 -1.18 -1.08 18.21
C SER A 16 -0.26 -2.28 17.93
N GLY A 17 0.97 -1.99 17.53
CA GLY A 17 1.97 -2.99 17.15
C GLY A 17 1.73 -3.68 15.81
N ARG A 18 0.69 -3.30 15.05
CA ARG A 18 0.42 -3.86 13.72
C ARG A 18 1.24 -3.14 12.65
N ARG A 19 1.89 -3.92 11.79
CA ARG A 19 2.68 -3.43 10.67
C ARG A 19 1.91 -3.58 9.37
N ILE A 20 1.59 -2.46 8.73
CA ILE A 20 0.78 -2.43 7.51
C ILE A 20 1.62 -1.90 6.37
N VAL A 21 1.71 -2.68 5.29
CA VAL A 21 2.23 -2.18 4.01
C VAL A 21 1.05 -1.66 3.20
N LEU A 22 1.03 -0.36 2.94
CA LEU A 22 0.03 0.31 2.11
C LEU A 22 0.54 0.40 0.67
N CYS A 23 0.04 -0.49 -0.19
CA CYS A 23 0.28 -0.50 -1.62
C CYS A 23 -0.72 0.41 -2.35
N ILE A 24 -0.21 1.36 -3.14
CA ILE A 24 -1.00 2.40 -3.81
C ILE A 24 -0.83 2.23 -5.32
N THR A 25 -1.95 2.12 -6.05
CA THR A 25 -1.94 2.00 -7.52
C THR A 25 -2.54 3.23 -8.22
N GLY A 26 -2.39 3.30 -9.54
CA GLY A 26 -2.71 4.49 -10.35
C GLY A 26 -4.20 4.77 -10.52
N SER A 27 -4.84 5.27 -9.48
CA SER A 27 -6.23 5.75 -9.48
C SER A 27 -6.31 7.14 -8.86
N VAL A 28 -7.24 7.98 -9.31
CA VAL A 28 -7.49 9.31 -8.71
C VAL A 28 -7.83 9.18 -7.22
N ALA A 29 -8.38 8.05 -6.78
CA ALA A 29 -8.62 7.77 -5.36
C ALA A 29 -7.34 7.77 -4.50
N ALA A 30 -6.15 7.67 -5.12
CA ALA A 30 -4.86 7.74 -4.42
C ALA A 30 -4.69 9.04 -3.61
N VAL A 31 -5.37 10.14 -3.98
CA VAL A 31 -5.37 11.39 -3.21
C VAL A 31 -5.83 11.21 -1.75
N LYS A 32 -6.57 10.13 -1.43
CA LYS A 32 -7.02 9.79 -0.08
C LYS A 32 -6.00 8.96 0.72
N CYS A 33 -4.97 8.42 0.08
CA CYS A 33 -3.99 7.54 0.74
C CYS A 33 -3.20 8.21 1.87
N PRO A 34 -2.83 9.51 1.82
CA PRO A 34 -2.19 10.16 2.96
C PRO A 34 -3.11 10.22 4.18
N GLU A 35 -4.39 10.49 3.98
CA GLU A 35 -5.38 10.50 5.06
C GLU A 35 -5.60 9.09 5.61
N LEU A 36 -5.76 8.09 4.74
CA LEU A 36 -5.88 6.68 5.12
C LEU A 36 -4.67 6.22 5.96
N ALA A 37 -3.45 6.51 5.52
CA ALA A 37 -2.24 6.16 6.25
C ALA A 37 -2.22 6.81 7.65
N ARG A 38 -2.55 8.10 7.74
CA ARG A 38 -2.63 8.79 9.04
C ARG A 38 -3.71 8.23 9.94
N GLU A 39 -4.84 7.81 9.37
CA GLU A 39 -5.91 7.22 10.15
C GLU A 39 -5.51 5.86 10.73
N LEU A 40 -4.88 4.99 9.93
CA LEU A 40 -4.31 3.74 10.43
C LEU A 40 -3.29 3.98 11.57
N MET A 41 -2.43 4.99 11.41
CA MET A 41 -1.46 5.37 12.44
C MET A 41 -2.14 5.90 13.72
N ARG A 42 -3.20 6.72 13.61
CA ARG A 42 -3.97 7.20 14.77
C ARG A 42 -4.63 6.09 15.58
N HIS A 43 -4.84 4.93 14.96
CA HIS A 43 -5.31 3.71 15.61
C HIS A 43 -4.18 2.76 16.04
N GLY A 44 -2.92 3.16 15.90
CA GLY A 44 -1.74 2.46 16.45
C GLY A 44 -0.88 1.70 15.45
N ALA A 45 -1.23 1.70 14.16
CA ALA A 45 -0.46 0.96 13.16
C ALA A 45 0.87 1.63 12.78
N GLU A 46 1.89 0.83 12.53
CA GLU A 46 3.06 1.24 11.75
C GLU A 46 2.76 1.06 10.26
N VAL A 47 2.87 2.14 9.47
CA VAL A 47 2.51 2.11 8.05
C VAL A 47 3.74 2.39 7.19
N ARG A 48 4.04 1.51 6.22
CA ARG A 48 5.02 1.74 5.15
C ARG A 48 4.32 1.74 3.81
N ALA A 49 4.68 2.68 2.93
CA ALA A 49 4.00 2.85 1.65
C ALA A 49 4.82 2.29 0.49
N VAL A 50 4.12 1.66 -0.46
CA VAL A 50 4.65 1.19 -1.75
C VAL A 50 3.77 1.77 -2.83
N MET A 51 4.36 2.36 -3.87
CA MET A 51 3.62 3.01 -4.94
C MET A 51 3.98 2.39 -6.29
N SER A 52 2.98 2.18 -7.13
CA SER A 52 3.24 1.92 -8.56
C SER A 52 3.69 3.20 -9.25
N ARG A 53 4.36 3.07 -10.39
CA ARG A 53 4.74 4.23 -11.23
C ARG A 53 3.55 5.14 -11.53
N SER A 54 2.42 4.56 -11.94
CA SER A 54 1.19 5.33 -12.24
C SER A 54 0.60 6.03 -11.01
N ALA A 55 0.78 5.48 -9.80
CA ALA A 55 0.40 6.19 -8.57
C ALA A 55 1.30 7.41 -8.32
N SER A 56 2.61 7.25 -8.55
CA SER A 56 3.61 8.31 -8.38
C SER A 56 3.46 9.47 -9.37
N GLU A 57 2.81 9.25 -10.50
CA GLU A 57 2.45 10.29 -11.48
C GLU A 57 1.22 11.10 -11.02
N LEU A 58 0.35 10.54 -10.17
CA LEU A 58 -0.86 11.19 -9.66
C LEU A 58 -0.63 11.92 -8.34
N ILE A 59 0.10 11.30 -7.41
CA ILE A 59 0.50 11.91 -6.14
C ILE A 59 2.00 11.69 -5.92
N SER A 60 2.68 12.68 -5.35
CA SER A 60 4.12 12.57 -5.12
C SER A 60 4.44 11.55 -4.02
N PRO A 61 5.43 10.66 -4.19
CA PRO A 61 5.95 9.82 -3.11
C PRO A 61 6.38 10.61 -1.87
N ARG A 62 6.81 11.87 -2.04
CA ARG A 62 7.14 12.78 -0.92
C ARG A 62 5.95 13.06 0.00
N LEU A 63 4.73 13.09 -0.56
CA LEU A 63 3.52 13.26 0.23
C LEU A 63 3.26 12.04 1.11
N MET A 64 3.50 10.84 0.59
CA MET A 64 3.38 9.61 1.37
C MET A 64 4.47 9.50 2.43
N HIS A 65 5.70 9.92 2.13
CA HIS A 65 6.77 10.02 3.12
C HIS A 65 6.37 10.97 4.26
N TRP A 66 5.81 12.15 3.96
CA TRP A 66 5.27 13.05 4.98
C TRP A 66 4.14 12.41 5.80
N ALA A 67 3.26 11.63 5.16
CA ALA A 67 2.15 10.98 5.85
C ALA A 67 2.61 9.89 6.82
N THR A 68 3.55 9.03 6.42
CA THR A 68 3.98 7.84 7.17
C THR A 68 5.21 8.08 8.05
N GLY A 69 6.07 9.02 7.66
CA GLY A 69 7.41 9.22 8.21
C GLY A 69 8.41 8.13 7.79
N GLU A 70 8.08 7.32 6.78
CA GLU A 70 8.91 6.23 6.26
C GLU A 70 9.26 6.49 4.79
N GLU A 71 10.41 6.01 4.33
CA GLU A 71 10.75 6.04 2.90
C GLU A 71 9.73 5.23 2.09
N VAL A 72 9.41 5.74 0.90
CA VAL A 72 8.37 5.17 0.03
C VAL A 72 9.03 4.37 -1.08
N VAL A 73 8.65 3.09 -1.22
CA VAL A 73 9.18 2.25 -2.27
C VAL A 73 8.41 2.48 -3.57
N THR A 74 9.08 3.01 -4.58
CA THR A 74 8.52 3.27 -5.92
C THR A 74 9.13 2.41 -7.02
N GLU A 75 10.24 1.73 -6.71
CA GLU A 75 11.00 0.86 -7.60
C GLU A 75 11.66 -0.25 -6.79
N LEU A 76 11.92 -1.39 -7.44
CA LEU A 76 12.65 -2.49 -6.85
C LEU A 76 14.11 -2.40 -7.27
N THR A 77 15.01 -2.55 -6.31
CA THR A 77 16.45 -2.50 -6.54
C THR A 77 17.13 -3.78 -6.03
N GLY A 78 18.45 -3.81 -6.04
CA GLY A 78 19.23 -4.90 -5.43
C GLY A 78 19.03 -5.04 -3.91
N ARG A 79 18.28 -4.15 -3.26
CA ARG A 79 17.92 -4.25 -1.84
C ARG A 79 16.72 -5.16 -1.57
N ILE A 80 16.09 -5.73 -2.60
CA ILE A 80 15.04 -6.75 -2.45
C ILE A 80 13.83 -6.22 -1.64
N GLU A 81 13.44 -4.97 -1.89
CA GLU A 81 12.44 -4.25 -1.08
C GLU A 81 11.10 -4.99 -0.93
N HIS A 82 10.69 -5.70 -1.98
CA HIS A 82 9.43 -6.46 -2.01
C HIS A 82 9.41 -7.64 -1.03
N VAL A 83 10.56 -8.28 -0.80
CA VAL A 83 10.68 -9.38 0.18
C VAL A 83 10.72 -8.82 1.59
N ASP A 84 11.57 -7.81 1.83
CA ASP A 84 11.72 -7.19 3.14
C ASP A 84 10.39 -6.63 3.67
N LEU A 85 9.65 -5.92 2.80
CA LEU A 85 8.36 -5.35 3.15
C LEU A 85 7.31 -6.43 3.44
N ALA A 86 7.22 -7.47 2.61
CA ALA A 86 6.26 -8.54 2.81
C ALA A 86 6.55 -9.37 4.08
N GLN A 87 7.82 -9.58 4.42
CA GLN A 87 8.22 -10.23 5.67
C GLN A 87 7.88 -9.36 6.89
N TRP A 88 8.16 -8.06 6.81
CA TRP A 88 7.90 -7.08 7.86
C TRP A 88 6.40 -6.89 8.15
N ALA A 89 5.54 -6.98 7.13
CA ALA A 89 4.11 -6.72 7.24
C ALA A 89 3.35 -7.80 8.05
N ASP A 90 2.39 -7.37 8.87
CA ASP A 90 1.31 -8.21 9.37
C ASP A 90 0.09 -8.21 8.42
N LEU A 91 -0.02 -7.17 7.59
CA LEU A 91 -1.07 -6.97 6.59
C LEU A 91 -0.51 -6.22 5.37
N VAL A 92 -0.83 -6.71 4.16
CA VAL A 92 -0.65 -5.94 2.92
C VAL A 92 -2.01 -5.39 2.49
N LEU A 93 -2.12 -4.06 2.42
CA LEU A 93 -3.32 -3.34 2.01
C LEU A 93 -3.09 -2.67 0.66
N VAL A 94 -3.78 -3.12 -0.38
CA VAL A 94 -3.76 -2.48 -1.70
C VAL A 94 -4.95 -1.52 -1.83
N ALA A 95 -4.69 -0.23 -1.63
CA ALA A 95 -5.72 0.80 -1.60
C ALA A 95 -5.20 2.13 -2.17
N PRO A 96 -5.70 2.58 -3.34
CA PRO A 96 -6.64 1.89 -4.23
C PRO A 96 -6.01 0.70 -4.98
N ALA A 97 -6.83 -0.29 -5.33
CA ALA A 97 -6.51 -1.38 -6.26
C ALA A 97 -7.22 -1.15 -7.60
N THR A 98 -6.48 -0.72 -8.62
CA THR A 98 -7.00 -0.53 -9.98
C THR A 98 -7.30 -1.86 -10.66
N ALA A 99 -8.19 -1.86 -11.65
CA ALA A 99 -8.48 -3.04 -12.47
C ALA A 99 -7.21 -3.69 -13.03
N ASN A 100 -6.29 -2.88 -13.57
CA ASN A 100 -5.01 -3.37 -14.08
C ASN A 100 -4.17 -4.11 -13.02
N THR A 101 -4.05 -3.55 -11.81
CA THR A 101 -3.30 -4.24 -10.74
C THR A 101 -4.02 -5.50 -10.27
N LEU A 102 -5.36 -5.47 -10.16
CA LEU A 102 -6.15 -6.66 -9.80
C LEU A 102 -5.99 -7.79 -10.84
N SER A 103 -6.08 -7.47 -12.13
CA SER A 103 -5.87 -8.44 -13.21
C SER A 103 -4.45 -9.02 -13.18
N LYS A 104 -3.43 -8.19 -12.91
CA LYS A 104 -2.05 -8.67 -12.75
C LYS A 104 -1.90 -9.62 -11.57
N ILE A 105 -2.44 -9.25 -10.40
CA ILE A 105 -2.42 -10.11 -9.21
C ILE A 105 -3.11 -11.45 -9.48
N ALA A 106 -4.31 -11.42 -10.09
CA ALA A 106 -5.07 -12.62 -10.41
C ALA A 106 -4.33 -13.57 -11.38
N ASN A 107 -3.45 -13.04 -12.22
CA ASN A 107 -2.66 -13.81 -13.19
C ASN A 107 -1.19 -14.01 -12.77
N ALA A 108 -0.84 -13.74 -11.50
CA ALA A 108 0.54 -13.83 -11.00
C ALA A 108 1.58 -13.03 -11.81
N ILE A 109 1.19 -11.83 -12.27
CA ILE A 109 2.07 -10.90 -12.97
C ILE A 109 2.68 -9.91 -11.97
N ASP A 110 3.97 -10.10 -11.69
CA ASP A 110 4.68 -9.41 -10.61
C ASP A 110 5.66 -8.35 -11.11
N ASP A 111 5.22 -7.53 -12.07
CA ASP A 111 6.06 -6.58 -12.82
C ASP A 111 6.10 -5.14 -12.24
N THR A 112 5.55 -4.92 -11.04
CA THR A 112 5.58 -3.64 -10.34
C THR A 112 5.93 -3.84 -8.86
N PRO A 113 6.48 -2.83 -8.16
CA PRO A 113 6.75 -2.95 -6.72
C PRO A 113 5.55 -3.42 -5.91
N VAL A 114 4.34 -2.94 -6.26
CA VAL A 114 3.09 -3.34 -5.61
C VAL A 114 2.78 -4.82 -5.87
N THR A 115 2.78 -5.27 -7.12
CA THR A 115 2.44 -6.65 -7.45
C THR A 115 3.47 -7.64 -6.91
N SER A 116 4.77 -7.30 -6.95
CA SER A 116 5.82 -8.14 -6.36
C SER A 116 5.70 -8.26 -4.83
N VAL A 117 5.35 -7.18 -4.11
CA VAL A 117 5.07 -7.26 -2.66
C VAL A 117 3.88 -8.18 -2.38
N VAL A 118 2.80 -8.04 -3.15
CA VAL A 118 1.60 -8.87 -2.99
C VAL A 118 1.90 -10.35 -3.25
N SER A 119 2.69 -10.66 -4.29
CA SER A 119 3.08 -12.03 -4.61
C SER A 119 3.89 -12.69 -3.50
N VAL A 120 4.89 -11.99 -2.96
CA VAL A 120 5.65 -12.49 -1.80
C VAL A 120 4.75 -12.64 -0.58
N ALA A 121 3.84 -11.69 -0.33
CA ALA A 121 2.89 -11.78 0.78
C ALA A 121 2.01 -13.03 0.69
N PHE A 122 1.51 -13.37 -0.50
CA PHE A 122 0.80 -14.63 -0.71
C PHE A 122 1.68 -15.86 -0.47
N GLY A 123 2.91 -15.86 -0.97
CA GLY A 123 3.87 -16.94 -0.73
C GLY A 123 4.19 -17.16 0.74
N LEU A 124 4.16 -16.09 1.55
CA LEU A 124 4.38 -16.13 2.99
C LEU A 124 3.09 -16.37 3.81
N GLY A 125 1.93 -16.52 3.17
CA GLY A 125 0.64 -16.69 3.84
C GLY A 125 0.19 -15.44 4.62
N LYS A 126 0.67 -14.25 4.24
CA LYS A 126 0.29 -12.98 4.88
C LYS A 126 -1.11 -12.55 4.43
N PRO A 127 -1.93 -11.96 5.32
CA PRO A 127 -3.18 -11.34 4.93
C PRO A 127 -2.98 -10.25 3.86
N VAL A 128 -3.77 -10.32 2.78
CA VAL A 128 -3.81 -9.31 1.72
C VAL A 128 -5.24 -8.79 1.58
N VAL A 129 -5.42 -7.47 1.67
CA VAL A 129 -6.71 -6.79 1.47
C VAL A 129 -6.61 -5.92 0.22
N LEU A 130 -7.56 -6.09 -0.70
CA LEU A 130 -7.65 -5.34 -1.94
C LEU A 130 -8.86 -4.40 -1.87
N VAL A 131 -8.68 -3.12 -2.18
CA VAL A 131 -9.74 -2.10 -2.18
C VAL A 131 -9.96 -1.59 -3.61
N PRO A 132 -10.86 -2.21 -4.39
CA PRO A 132 -11.03 -1.89 -5.81
C PRO A 132 -11.44 -0.43 -6.05
N ALA A 133 -10.79 0.22 -7.02
CA ALA A 133 -11.17 1.55 -7.49
C ALA A 133 -10.99 1.67 -9.01
N MET A 134 -12.10 1.78 -9.73
CA MET A 134 -12.15 1.86 -11.20
C MET A 134 -13.50 2.42 -11.65
N HIS A 135 -13.61 2.77 -12.94
CA HIS A 135 -14.89 3.16 -13.52
C HIS A 135 -15.91 2.01 -13.43
N ALA A 136 -17.19 2.33 -13.27
CA ALA A 136 -18.23 1.33 -13.06
C ALA A 136 -18.39 0.32 -14.22
N SER A 137 -18.08 0.72 -15.45
CA SER A 137 -18.05 -0.20 -16.61
C SER A 137 -16.91 -1.22 -16.53
N MET A 138 -15.76 -0.86 -15.95
CA MET A 138 -14.66 -1.79 -15.74
C MET A 138 -15.00 -2.77 -14.62
N TYR A 139 -15.62 -2.28 -13.54
CA TYR A 139 -15.97 -3.10 -12.37
C TYR A 139 -17.02 -4.18 -12.67
N ARG A 140 -17.98 -3.88 -13.55
CA ARG A 140 -19.07 -4.81 -13.91
C ARG A 140 -18.73 -5.76 -15.05
N HIS A 141 -17.52 -5.68 -15.61
CA HIS A 141 -17.12 -6.56 -16.70
C HIS A 141 -16.70 -7.93 -16.15
N GLU A 142 -17.21 -9.01 -16.74
CA GLU A 142 -17.04 -10.41 -16.28
C GLU A 142 -15.79 -11.14 -16.82
N LEU A 143 -14.86 -10.45 -17.50
CA LEU A 143 -13.63 -11.04 -18.06
C LEU A 143 -12.41 -10.89 -17.15
#